data_AF-A0A357MZF0-F1
#
_entry.id   AF-A0A357MZF0-F1
#
_cell.length_a   1.000
_cell.length_b   1.000
_cell.length_c   1.000
_cell.angle_alpha   90.00
_cell.angle_beta   90.00
_cell.angle_gamma   90.00
#
_symmetry.space_group_name_H-M   'P 1'
#
loop_
_entity.id
_entity.type
_entity.pdbx_description
1 polymer ?
#
loop_
_entity_poly.entity_id
_entity_poly.type
_entity_poly.pdbx_seq_one_letter_code
_entity_poly.pdbx_strand_id
1 'polypeptide(L)'
;MRHARVLAVSALATAVVVAAAAFAQTTLTPLPDNGPIRTASLEVDFSKTTWGDAKAGQTKASACAACHGADGNSTVEMYPSIAGQSERYVAQQMALIA
;
A
#
# COMPACT_ATOMS: atom_id res chain seq x y z
N MET A 1 -15.67 9.54 52.25
CA MET A 1 -16.39 10.56 51.43
C MET A 1 -15.48 11.31 50.47
N ARG A 2 -14.36 11.92 50.90
CA ARG A 2 -13.46 12.69 50.01
C ARG A 2 -12.75 11.84 48.95
N HIS A 3 -12.23 10.67 49.31
CA HIS A 3 -11.57 9.77 48.35
C HIS A 3 -12.53 9.16 47.32
N ALA A 4 -13.77 8.84 47.70
CA ALA A 4 -14.79 8.34 46.78
C ALA A 4 -15.15 9.38 45.70
N ARG A 5 -15.20 10.67 46.07
CA ARG A 5 -15.44 11.76 45.12
C ARG A 5 -14.26 11.97 44.18
N VAL A 6 -13.03 11.87 44.69
CA VAL A 6 -11.81 11.98 43.86
C VAL A 6 -11.76 10.85 42.83
N LEU A 7 -11.96 9.60 43.26
CA LEU A 7 -11.94 8.44 42.35
C LEU A 7 -13.03 8.51 41.27
N ALA A 8 -14.23 8.96 41.63
CA ALA A 8 -15.33 9.13 40.67
C ALA A 8 -15.00 10.21 39.61
N VAL A 9 -14.42 11.34 40.04
CA VAL A 9 -14.01 12.42 39.12
C VAL A 9 -12.85 11.97 38.22
N SER A 10 -11.88 11.24 38.75
CA SER A 10 -10.76 10.68 37.96
C SER A 10 -11.26 9.70 36.91
N ALA A 11 -12.16 8.78 37.27
CA ALA A 11 -12.72 7.79 36.34
C ALA A 11 -13.51 8.45 35.22
N LEU A 12 -14.30 9.49 35.55
CA LEU A 12 -15.05 10.26 34.56
C LEU A 12 -14.11 11.00 33.61
N ALA A 13 -13.07 11.65 34.13
CA ALA A 13 -12.07 12.33 33.30
C ALA A 13 -11.35 11.36 32.34
N THR A 14 -10.96 10.18 32.81
CA THR A 14 -10.33 9.16 31.95
C THR A 14 -11.29 8.66 30.87
N ALA A 15 -12.57 8.44 31.20
CA ALA A 15 -13.56 8.00 30.22
C ALA A 15 -13.80 9.06 29.13
N VAL A 16 -13.84 10.34 29.50
CA VAL A 16 -13.98 11.46 28.56
C VAL A 16 -12.78 11.54 27.60
N VAL A 17 -11.56 11.38 28.11
CA VAL A 17 -10.35 11.41 27.27
C VAL A 17 -10.31 10.24 26.29
N VAL A 18 -10.67 9.03 26.73
CA VAL A 18 -10.72 7.85 25.87
C VAL A 18 -11.79 8.00 24.78
N ALA A 19 -12.96 8.52 25.13
CA ALA A 19 -14.03 8.78 24.17
C ALA A 19 -13.63 9.83 23.11
N ALA A 20 -12.92 10.89 23.51
CA ALA A 20 -12.43 11.92 22.59
C ALA A 20 -11.37 11.37 21.60
N ALA A 21 -10.44 10.54 22.10
CA ALA A 21 -9.43 9.90 21.26
C ALA A 21 -10.06 8.91 20.25
N ALA A 22 -11.04 8.12 20.69
CA ALA A 22 -11.78 7.21 19.82
C ALA A 22 -12.53 7.97 18.70
N PHE A 23 -13.17 9.09 19.04
CA PHE A 23 -13.87 9.92 18.04
C PHE A 23 -12.91 10.50 17.00
N ALA A 24 -11.73 10.99 17.43
CA ALA A 24 -10.70 11.52 16.54
C ALA A 24 -10.11 10.48 15.58
N GLN A 25 -10.07 9.20 15.98
CA GLN A 25 -9.58 8.11 15.13
C GLN A 25 -10.61 7.62 14.10
N THR A 26 -11.89 8.00 14.24
CA THR A 26 -12.97 7.56 13.34
C THR A 26 -13.34 8.56 12.25
N THR A 27 -12.80 9.78 12.29
CA THR A 27 -12.93 10.73 11.17
C THR A 27 -11.93 10.38 10.07
N LEU A 28 -12.11 9.21 9.45
CA LEU A 28 -11.61 9.02 8.10
C LEU A 28 -12.45 9.95 7.23
N THR A 29 -11.90 11.09 6.85
CA THR A 29 -12.45 11.85 5.71
C THR A 29 -12.54 10.85 4.57
N PRO A 30 -13.76 10.52 4.08
CA PRO A 30 -13.89 9.64 2.93
C PRO A 30 -13.07 10.27 1.81
N LEU A 31 -12.12 9.52 1.25
CA LEU A 31 -11.44 9.96 0.05
C LEU A 31 -12.57 10.20 -0.97
N PRO A 32 -12.74 11.43 -1.50
CA PRO A 32 -13.84 11.70 -2.42
C PRO A 32 -13.75 10.72 -3.58
N ASP A 33 -14.87 10.15 -4.02
CA ASP A 33 -14.91 9.30 -5.21
C ASP A 33 -14.44 10.13 -6.41
N ASN A 34 -13.15 10.08 -6.68
CA ASN A 34 -12.49 10.81 -7.75
C ASN A 34 -12.83 10.15 -9.09
N GLY A 35 -14.06 10.40 -9.57
CA GLY A 35 -14.59 9.96 -10.86
C GLY A 35 -14.61 8.44 -11.04
N PRO A 36 -15.18 7.93 -12.15
CA PRO A 36 -14.92 6.56 -12.54
C PRO A 36 -13.41 6.38 -12.70
N ILE A 37 -12.84 5.40 -11.99
CA ILE A 37 -11.47 4.94 -12.22
C ILE A 37 -11.32 4.77 -13.72
N ARG A 38 -10.36 5.47 -14.33
CA ARG A 38 -10.04 5.32 -15.74
C ARG A 38 -9.50 3.91 -15.93
N THR A 39 -10.40 2.96 -16.16
CA THR A 39 -10.04 1.66 -16.71
C THR A 39 -9.69 1.92 -18.16
N ALA A 40 -8.42 2.26 -18.42
CA ALA A 40 -7.87 2.04 -19.74
C ALA A 40 -8.09 0.55 -20.03
N SER A 41 -8.77 0.23 -21.13
CA SER A 41 -8.79 -1.16 -21.56
C SER A 41 -7.35 -1.48 -21.94
N LEU A 42 -6.71 -2.32 -21.12
CA LEU A 42 -5.36 -2.79 -21.38
C LEU A 42 -5.44 -3.85 -22.46
N GLU A 43 -5.81 -3.46 -23.68
CA GLU A 43 -5.50 -4.28 -24.85
C GLU A 43 -3.98 -4.26 -25.07
N VAL A 44 -3.26 -5.01 -24.23
CA VAL A 44 -1.89 -5.38 -24.51
C VAL A 44 -1.97 -6.36 -25.69
N ASP A 45 -1.58 -5.89 -26.86
CA ASP A 45 -1.44 -6.73 -28.05
C ASP A 45 -0.25 -7.68 -27.85
N PHE A 46 -0.52 -8.80 -27.18
CA PHE A 46 0.48 -9.82 -26.89
C PHE A 46 1.12 -10.42 -28.16
N SER A 47 0.51 -10.25 -29.34
CA SER A 47 1.12 -10.69 -30.61
C SER A 47 2.36 -9.87 -30.99
N LYS A 48 2.50 -8.67 -30.42
CA LYS A 48 3.68 -7.81 -30.59
C LYS A 48 4.68 -7.93 -29.44
N THR A 49 4.37 -8.73 -28.41
CA THR A 49 5.27 -8.93 -27.28
C THR A 49 6.22 -10.10 -27.54
N THR A 50 7.47 -9.93 -27.13
CA THR A 50 8.47 -11.01 -27.11
C THR A 50 8.74 -11.38 -25.66
N TRP A 51 9.24 -12.60 -25.45
CA TRP A 51 9.78 -13.00 -24.15
C TRP A 51 10.87 -12.03 -23.68
N GLY A 52 10.92 -11.80 -22.38
CA GLY A 52 11.90 -10.95 -21.73
C GLY A 52 13.30 -11.56 -21.76
N ASP A 53 14.31 -10.72 -22.00
CA ASP A 53 15.71 -11.06 -21.75
C ASP A 53 16.04 -10.71 -20.29
N ALA A 54 16.24 -11.73 -19.46
CA ALA A 54 16.56 -11.55 -18.04
C ALA A 54 17.87 -10.78 -17.82
N LYS A 55 18.88 -10.94 -18.69
CA LYS A 55 20.18 -10.25 -18.56
C LYS A 55 20.06 -8.78 -18.93
N ALA A 56 19.34 -8.48 -20.01
CA ALA A 56 19.01 -7.10 -20.35
C ALA A 56 18.13 -6.45 -19.27
N GLY A 57 17.16 -7.20 -18.73
CA GLY A 57 16.29 -6.78 -17.64
C GLY A 57 17.05 -6.44 -16.36
N GLN A 58 18.02 -7.27 -15.96
CA GLN A 58 18.87 -7.03 -14.79
C GLN A 58 19.59 -5.67 -14.86
N THR A 59 20.05 -5.26 -16.04
CA THR A 59 20.75 -3.98 -16.23
C THR A 59 19.81 -2.77 -16.06
N LYS A 60 18.52 -2.96 -16.37
CA LYS A 60 17.47 -1.92 -16.25
C LYS A 60 16.85 -1.86 -14.85
N ALA A 61 16.87 -2.96 -14.12
CA ALA A 61 16.21 -3.11 -12.82
C ALA A 61 16.90 -2.35 -11.67
N SER A 62 18.02 -1.67 -11.92
CA SER A 62 18.77 -0.92 -10.90
C SER A 62 17.93 0.15 -10.20
N ALA A 63 17.04 0.82 -10.94
CA ALA A 63 16.10 1.80 -10.38
C ALA A 63 15.02 1.16 -9.49
N CYS A 64 14.68 -0.11 -9.75
CA CYS A 64 13.63 -0.85 -9.03
C CYS A 64 14.11 -1.36 -7.67
N ALA A 65 15.42 -1.64 -7.57
CA ALA A 65 16.05 -2.26 -6.40
C ALA A 65 15.91 -1.46 -5.11
N ALA A 66 15.74 -0.13 -5.21
CA ALA A 66 15.56 0.75 -4.05
C ALA A 66 14.30 0.40 -3.23
N CYS A 67 13.24 -0.11 -3.89
CA CYS A 67 11.99 -0.47 -3.24
C CYS A 67 11.78 -1.98 -3.17
N HIS A 68 12.13 -2.71 -4.23
CA HIS A 68 11.83 -4.15 -4.35
C HIS A 68 12.99 -5.06 -3.90
N GLY A 69 14.11 -4.50 -3.44
CA GLY A 69 15.32 -5.26 -3.11
C GLY A 69 16.18 -5.53 -4.35
N ALA A 70 17.49 -5.72 -4.14
CA ALA A 70 18.46 -5.92 -5.22
C ALA A 70 18.24 -7.23 -6.00
N ASP A 71 17.66 -8.23 -5.36
CA ASP A 71 17.29 -9.53 -5.91
C ASP A 71 15.78 -9.66 -6.14
N GLY A 72 15.01 -8.59 -5.93
CA GLY A 72 13.55 -8.60 -6.01
C GLY A 72 12.84 -9.11 -4.74
N ASN A 73 13.56 -9.37 -3.64
CA ASN A 73 12.97 -9.66 -2.33
C ASN A 73 12.98 -8.40 -1.47
N SER A 74 11.81 -7.79 -1.29
CA SER A 74 11.66 -6.60 -0.44
C SER A 74 11.83 -6.96 1.04
N THR A 75 12.47 -6.08 1.80
CA THR A 75 12.54 -6.15 3.27
C THR A 75 11.52 -5.21 3.95
N VAL A 76 10.80 -4.42 3.16
CA VAL A 76 9.80 -3.45 3.63
C VAL A 76 8.42 -3.98 3.24
N GLU A 77 7.56 -4.22 4.22
CA GLU A 77 6.22 -4.81 4.05
C GLU A 77 5.36 -4.09 3.01
N MET A 78 5.48 -2.76 2.92
CA MET A 78 4.74 -1.94 1.95
C MET A 78 5.14 -2.20 0.49
N TYR A 79 6.39 -2.62 0.24
CA TYR A 79 6.87 -2.86 -1.12
C TYR A 79 6.81 -4.36 -1.43
N PRO A 80 6.08 -4.77 -2.48
CA PRO A 80 5.92 -6.19 -2.78
C PRO A 80 7.23 -6.79 -3.29
N SER A 81 7.51 -8.03 -2.91
CA SER A 81 8.55 -8.83 -3.54
C SER A 81 8.13 -9.22 -4.96
N ILE A 82 9.05 -9.10 -5.91
CA ILE A 82 8.87 -9.43 -7.33
C ILE A 82 9.70 -10.64 -7.76
N ALA A 83 10.63 -11.11 -6.92
CA ALA A 83 11.43 -12.30 -7.17
C ALA A 83 10.52 -13.53 -7.38
N GLY A 84 10.79 -14.31 -8.42
CA GLY A 84 10.04 -15.54 -8.74
C GLY A 84 8.62 -15.32 -9.27
N GLN A 85 8.19 -14.08 -9.47
CA GLN A 85 6.88 -13.79 -10.06
C GLN A 85 6.85 -14.18 -11.55
N SER A 86 5.67 -14.58 -12.04
CA SER A 86 5.54 -14.93 -13.46
C SER A 86 5.81 -13.71 -14.34
N GLU A 87 6.56 -13.92 -15.42
CA GLU A 87 6.88 -12.86 -16.38
C GLU A 87 5.63 -12.17 -16.92
N ARG A 88 4.59 -12.94 -17.25
CA ARG A 88 3.31 -12.40 -17.73
C ARG A 88 2.65 -11.49 -16.71
N TYR A 89 2.66 -11.88 -15.43
CA TYR A 89 2.09 -11.04 -14.38
C TYR A 89 2.89 -9.75 -14.23
N VAL A 90 4.22 -9.81 -14.18
CA VAL A 90 5.07 -8.61 -14.06
C VAL A 90 4.83 -7.67 -15.24
N ALA A 91 4.80 -8.20 -16.47
CA ALA A 91 4.52 -7.41 -17.66
C ALA A 91 3.14 -6.73 -17.61
N GLN A 92 2.12 -7.44 -17.13
CA GLN A 92 0.78 -6.89 -16.96
C GLN A 92 0.74 -5.79 -15.89
N GLN A 93 1.41 -5.98 -14.75
CA GLN A 93 1.48 -4.95 -13.70
C GLN A 93 2.22 -3.70 -14.18
N MET A 94 3.29 -3.85 -14.95
CA MET A 94 3.98 -2.71 -15.55
C MET A 94 3.08 -1.95 -16.54
N ALA A 95 2.29 -2.66 -17.35
CA ALA A 95 1.34 -2.04 -18.28
C ALA A 95 0.18 -1.31 -17.58
N LEU A 96 -0.18 -1.70 -16.35
CA LEU A 96 -1.20 -1.03 -15.53
C LEU A 96 -0.75 0.33 -14.97
N ILE A 97 0.56 0.54 -14.82
CA ILE A 97 1.12 1.69 -14.08
C ILE A 97 1.93 2.63 -15.01
N ALA A 98 2.09 2.27 -16.28
CA ALA A 98 2.83 3.03 -17.29
C ALA A 98 1.97 4.05 -18.05
#